data_AF-A0A953K571-F1
#
_entry.id   AF-A0A953K571-F1
#
_cell.length_a   1.000
_cell.length_b   1.000
_cell.length_c   1.000
_cell.angle_alpha   90.00
_cell.angle_beta   90.00
_cell.angle_gamma   90.00
#
_symmetry.space_group_name_H-M   'P 1'
#
loop_
_entity.id
_entity.type
_entity.pdbx_description
1 polymer ?
#
loop_
_entity_poly.entity_id
_entity_poly.type
_entity_poly.pdbx_seq_one_letter_code
_entity_poly.pdbx_strand_id
1 'polypeptide(L)' 'MKVPTQTVKDTNGNDQAVLVALEDWNELVGKLRHYEQLLNLKSKLSSALDQVARMRSGKLKKRTLKDALR' A
#
# COMPACT_ATOMS: atom_id res chain seq x y z
N MET A 1 14.90 0.08 3.10
CA MET A 1 15.22 -1.35 3.36
C MET A 1 16.34 -1.73 2.40
N LYS A 2 17.41 -2.37 2.87
CA LYS A 2 18.54 -2.77 2.02
C LYS A 2 18.50 -4.29 1.90
N VAL A 3 18.28 -4.80 0.70
CA VAL A 3 18.29 -6.23 0.42
C VAL A 3 19.71 -6.58 -0.03
N PRO A 4 20.33 -7.67 0.47
CA PRO A 4 21.59 -8.16 -0.05
C PRO A 4 21.43 -8.50 -1.54
N THR A 5 22.17 -7.79 -2.39
CA THR A 5 22.09 -7.96 -3.83
C THR A 5 23.46 -8.18 -4.41
N GLN A 6 23.57 -9.06 -5.40
CA GLN A 6 24.78 -9.21 -6.22
C GLN A 6 24.48 -8.77 -7.65
N THR A 7 25.47 -8.27 -8.36
CA THR A 7 25.30 -7.87 -9.76
C THR A 7 25.83 -8.97 -10.67
N VAL A 8 25.02 -9.37 -11.64
CA VAL A 8 25.43 -10.29 -12.71
C VAL A 8 25.92 -9.45 -13.88
N LYS A 9 27.13 -9.74 -14.34
CA LYS A 9 27.78 -9.05 -15.47
C LYS A 9 27.70 -9.90 -16.74
N ASP A 10 27.62 -9.25 -17.90
CA ASP A 10 27.83 -9.92 -19.18
C ASP A 10 29.31 -10.26 -19.43
N THR A 11 29.59 -10.92 -20.55
CA THR A 11 30.96 -11.25 -21.00
C THR A 11 31.85 -10.04 -21.21
N ASN A 12 31.28 -8.85 -21.36
CA ASN A 12 32.01 -7.59 -21.53
C ASN A 12 32.17 -6.82 -20.21
N GLY A 13 31.71 -7.39 -19.08
CA GLY A 13 31.82 -6.80 -17.75
C GLY A 13 30.74 -5.77 -17.42
N ASN A 14 29.75 -5.56 -18.30
CA ASN A 14 28.65 -4.63 -18.05
C ASN A 14 27.59 -5.29 -17.16
N ASP A 15 27.00 -4.51 -16.27
CA ASP A 15 25.96 -4.98 -15.37
C ASP A 15 24.66 -5.28 -16.16
N GLN A 16 24.15 -6.50 -16.06
CA GLN A 16 22.96 -6.98 -16.77
C GLN A 16 21.77 -7.23 -15.85
N ALA A 17 22.02 -7.76 -14.65
CA ALA A 17 20.96 -8.13 -13.73
C ALA A 17 21.40 -8.00 -12.27
N VAL A 18 20.40 -7.93 -11.40
CA VAL A 18 20.59 -7.96 -9.95
C VAL A 18 20.08 -9.30 -9.42
N LEU A 19 20.96 -10.06 -8.82
CA LEU A 19 20.65 -11.33 -8.17
C LEU A 19 20.31 -11.08 -6.70
N VAL A 20 19.18 -11.67 -6.29
CA VAL A 20 18.63 -11.60 -4.94
C VAL A 20 18.23 -13.01 -4.52
N ALA A 21 18.48 -13.38 -3.27
CA ALA A 21 17.98 -14.65 -2.75
C ALA A 21 16.44 -14.64 -2.77
N LEU A 22 15.85 -15.78 -3.13
CA LEU A 22 14.39 -15.88 -3.26
C LEU A 22 13.67 -15.57 -1.93
N GLU A 23 14.26 -15.97 -0.81
CA GLU A 23 13.74 -15.71 0.54
C GLU A 23 13.70 -14.20 0.84
N ASP A 24 14.80 -13.50 0.60
CA ASP A 24 14.89 -12.04 0.76
C ASP A 24 13.90 -11.30 -0.15
N TRP A 25 13.73 -11.78 -1.40
CA TRP A 25 12.77 -11.24 -2.34
C TRP A 25 11.33 -11.41 -1.84
N ASN A 26 10.98 -12.61 -1.37
CA ASN A 26 9.65 -12.90 -0.85
C ASN A 26 9.34 -12.07 0.40
N GLU A 27 10.32 -11.88 1.29
CA GLU A 27 10.16 -11.02 2.46
C GLU A 27 9.91 -9.56 2.05
N LEU A 28 10.68 -9.04 1.09
CA LEU A 28 10.47 -7.69 0.56
C LEU A 28 9.07 -7.53 -0.03
N VAL A 29 8.64 -8.48 -0.88
CA VAL A 29 7.30 -8.45 -1.48
C VAL A 29 6.21 -8.51 -0.40
N GLY A 30 6.39 -9.33 0.63
CA GLY A 30 5.47 -9.40 1.77
C GLY A 30 5.33 -8.05 2.49
N LYS A 31 6.45 -7.38 2.78
CA LYS A 31 6.43 -6.05 3.41
C LYS A 31 5.79 -4.98 2.52
N LEU A 32 6.06 -5.00 1.22
CA LEU A 32 5.44 -4.07 0.27
C LEU A 32 3.92 -4.23 0.24
N ARG A 33 3.42 -5.47 0.20
CA ARG A 33 1.97 -5.75 0.26
C ARG A 33 1.36 -5.26 1.57
N HIS A 34 2.04 -5.46 2.69
CA HIS A 34 1.57 -4.97 3.98
C HIS A 34 1.46 -3.44 4.01
N TYR A 35 2.45 -2.71 3.48
CA TYR A 35 2.38 -1.25 3.38
C TYR A 35 1.30 -0.77 2.43
N GLU A 36 1.10 -1.44 1.30
CA GLU A 36 0.00 -1.14 0.38
C GLU A 36 -1.37 -1.27 1.09
N GLN A 37 -1.56 -2.35 1.85
CA GLN A 37 -2.77 -2.54 2.66
C GLN A 37 -2.96 -1.41 3.68
N LEU A 38 -1.88 -1.02 4.36
CA LEU A 38 -1.92 0.08 5.33
C LEU A 38 -2.26 1.43 4.66
N LEU A 39 -1.68 1.71 3.50
CA LEU A 39 -1.98 2.92 2.72
C LEU A 39 -3.44 2.94 2.25
N ASN A 40 -3.95 1.81 1.78
CA ASN A 40 -5.34 1.67 1.38
C ASN A 40 -6.29 1.91 2.57
N LEU A 41 -5.98 1.33 3.73
CA LEU A 41 -6.74 1.57 4.97
C LEU A 41 -6.73 3.05 5.35
N LYS A 42 -5.56 3.70 5.34
CA LYS A 42 -5.43 5.13 5.64
C LYS A 42 -6.28 5.98 4.69
N SER A 43 -6.24 5.68 3.39
CA SER A 43 -7.02 6.40 2.36
C SER A 43 -8.54 6.24 2.57
N LYS A 44 -9.00 5.02 2.86
CA LYS A 44 -10.40 4.73 3.17
C LYS A 44 -10.87 5.44 4.43
N LEU A 45 -10.06 5.43 5.49
CA LEU A 45 -10.36 6.13 6.74
C LEU A 45 -10.42 7.65 6.53
N SER A 46 -9.45 8.22 5.81
CA SER A 46 -9.46 9.64 5.47
C SER A 46 -10.74 10.03 4.73
N SER A 47 -11.14 9.24 3.74
CA SER A 47 -12.37 9.47 2.98
C SER A 47 -13.62 9.37 3.85
N ALA A 48 -13.68 8.40 4.76
CA ALA A 48 -14.79 8.25 5.70
C ALA A 48 -14.88 9.44 6.68
N LEU A 49 -13.74 9.89 7.22
CA LEU A 49 -13.67 11.06 8.10
C LEU A 49 -14.13 12.34 7.38
N ASP A 50 -13.74 12.52 6.12
CA ASP A 50 -14.16 13.65 5.29
C ASP A 50 -15.68 13.64 5.05
N GLN A 51 -16.26 12.47 4.80
CA GLN A 51 -17.72 12.31 4.69
C GLN A 51 -18.41 12.71 6.00
N VAL A 52 -17.91 12.29 7.15
CA VAL A 52 -18.44 12.67 8.47
C VAL A 52 -18.34 14.18 8.68
N ALA A 53 -17.22 14.81 8.32
CA ALA A 53 -17.05 16.26 8.42
C ALA A 53 -18.06 17.01 7.53
N ARG A 54 -18.31 16.52 6.31
CA ARG A 54 -19.35 17.06 5.41
C ARG A 54 -20.75 16.88 5.97
N MET A 55 -21.05 15.76 6.63
CA MET A 55 -22.34 15.56 7.31
C MET A 55 -22.54 16.50 8.50
N ARG A 56 -21.46 16.74 9.28
CA ARG A 56 -21.49 17.66 10.42
C ARG A 56 -21.71 19.11 9.98
N SER A 57 -21.09 19.53 8.88
CA SER A 57 -21.25 20.87 8.30
C SER A 57 -22.54 21.06 7.49
N GLY A 58 -23.42 20.06 7.44
CA GLY A 58 -24.69 20.12 6.68
C GLY A 58 -24.54 19.98 5.16
N LYS A 59 -23.32 19.81 4.65
CA LYS A 59 -23.01 19.63 3.22
C LYS A 59 -23.32 18.22 2.69
N LEU A 60 -23.64 17.28 3.58
CA LEU A 60 -24.08 15.93 3.26
C LEU A 60 -25.20 15.51 4.22
N LYS A 61 -26.24 14.86 3.70
CA LYS A 61 -27.37 14.41 4.53
C LYS A 61 -26.91 13.32 5.50
N LYS A 62 -27.22 13.48 6.78
CA LYS A 62 -27.01 12.45 7.80
C LYS A 62 -27.91 11.25 7.48
N ARG A 63 -27.36 10.04 7.57
CA ARG A 63 -28.11 8.79 7.43
C ARG A 63 -28.15 8.09 8.78
N THR A 64 -29.29 7.48 9.11
CA THR A 64 -29.39 6.64 10.30
C THR A 64 -28.80 5.25 10.01
N LEU A 65 -28.48 4.49 11.06
CA LEU A 65 -28.02 3.10 10.90
C LEU A 65 -29.02 2.25 10.11
N LYS A 66 -30.33 2.49 10.30
CA LYS A 66 -31.41 1.83 9.57
C LYS A 66 -31.40 2.13 8.07
N ASP A 67 -30.95 3.32 7.68
CA ASP A 67 -30.85 3.72 6.26
C ASP A 67 -29.62 3.11 5.57
N ALA A 68 -28.58 2.74 6.33
CA ALA A 68 -27.33 2.20 5.80
C ALA A 68 -27.33 0.66 5.69
N LEU A 69 -28.17 -0.02 6.46
CA LEU A 69 -28.28 -1.49 6.52
C LEU A 69 -29.40 -2.05 5.61
N ARG A 70 -30.08 -1.21 4.84
CA ARG A 70 -31.03 -1.59 3.79
C ARG A 70 -30.33 -1.57 2.45
#